data_AF-Q04FI1-F1
#
_entry.id   AF-Q04FI1-F1
#
_cell.length_a   1.000
_cell.length_b   1.000
_cell.length_c   1.000
_cell.angle_alpha   90.00
_cell.angle_beta   90.00
_cell.angle_gamma   90.00
#
_symmetry.space_group_name_H-M   'P 1'
#
loop_
_entity.id
_entity.type
_entity.pdbx_description
1 polymer ?
#
loop_
_entity_poly.entity_id
_entity_poly.type
_entity_poly.pdbx_seq_one_letter_code
_entity_poly.pdbx_strand_id
1 'polypeptide(L)' 'MKQETTFTLEDNLVQKLNTISKETSIPRSELVEKMLENLTKEYEKKTN' A
#
# COMPACT_ATOMS: atom_id res chain seq x y z
N MET A 1 13.68 -8.08 7.74
CA MET A 1 12.86 -8.01 8.97
C MET A 1 11.71 -7.05 8.71
N LYS A 2 10.47 -7.37 9.11
CA LYS A 2 9.32 -6.46 8.97
C LYS A 2 9.11 -5.69 10.28
N GLN A 3 8.71 -4.43 10.20
CA GLN A 3 8.33 -3.61 11.36
C GLN A 3 6.81 -3.40 11.36
N GLU A 4 6.22 -3.36 12.55
CA GLU A 4 4.80 -3.01 12.71
C GLU A 4 4.65 -1.49 12.67
N THR A 5 3.79 -0.99 11.80
CA THR A 5 3.51 0.44 11.66
C THR A 5 2.01 0.66 11.69
N THR A 6 1.54 1.54 12.57
CA THR A 6 0.13 1.95 12.66
C THR A 6 -0.04 3.32 12.03
N PHE A 7 -1.01 3.47 11.15
CA PHE A 7 -1.38 4.74 10.51
C PHE A 7 -2.87 4.75 10.17
N THR A 8 -3.41 5.95 9.97
CA THR A 8 -4.80 6.16 9.58
C THR A 8 -4.92 6.31 8.07
N LEU A 9 -5.98 5.74 7.50
CA LEU A 9 -6.36 5.89 6.09
C LEU A 9 -7.79 6.42 6.00
N GLU A 10 -8.09 7.12 4.91
CA GLU A 10 -9.47 7.46 4.58
C GLU A 10 -10.30 6.18 4.36
N ASP A 11 -11.57 6.21 4.81
CA ASP A 11 -12.46 5.04 4.75
C ASP A 11 -12.66 4.53 3.32
N ASN A 12 -12.78 5.44 2.34
CA ASN A 12 -12.90 5.12 0.92
C ASN A 12 -11.71 4.27 0.40
N LEU A 13 -10.49 4.53 0.88
CA LEU A 13 -9.26 3.82 0.51
C LEU A 13 -9.23 2.45 1.18
N VAL A 14 -9.63 2.37 2.44
CA VAL A 14 -9.77 1.09 3.15
C VAL A 14 -10.78 0.19 2.45
N GLN A 15 -11.92 0.74 2.00
CA GLN A 15 -12.92 -0.02 1.24
C GLN A 15 -12.35 -0.53 -0.08
N LYS A 16 -11.66 0.31 -0.86
CA LYS A 16 -11.01 -0.10 -2.11
C LYS A 16 -9.97 -1.19 -1.89
N LEU A 17 -9.11 -1.04 -0.87
CA LEU A 17 -8.12 -2.04 -0.48
C LEU A 17 -8.77 -3.38 -0.11
N ASN A 18 -9.88 -3.34 0.64
CA ASN A 18 -10.63 -4.54 0.99
C ASN A 18 -11.20 -5.26 -0.24
N THR A 19 -11.75 -4.51 -1.21
CA THR A 19 -12.27 -5.06 -2.46
C THR A 19 -11.16 -5.72 -3.27
N ILE A 20 -10.06 -5.00 -3.52
CA ILE A 20 -8.91 -5.53 -4.28
C ILE A 20 -8.33 -6.77 -3.59
N SER A 21 -8.19 -6.73 -2.27
CA SER A 21 -7.68 -7.88 -1.49
C SER A 21 -8.55 -9.12 -1.67
N LYS A 22 -9.88 -8.97 -1.69
CA LYS A 22 -10.82 -10.07 -1.92
C LYS A 22 -10.74 -10.61 -3.36
N GLU A 23 -10.71 -9.72 -4.34
CA GLU A 23 -10.70 -10.10 -5.76
C GLU A 23 -9.40 -10.77 -6.18
N THR A 24 -8.28 -10.32 -5.64
CA THR A 24 -6.94 -10.80 -6.02
C THR A 24 -6.38 -11.86 -5.07
N SER A 25 -7.05 -12.11 -3.93
CA SER A 25 -6.52 -12.91 -2.82
C SER A 25 -5.17 -12.42 -2.26
N ILE A 26 -4.80 -11.16 -2.54
CA ILE A 26 -3.58 -10.55 -2.01
C ILE A 26 -3.89 -9.88 -0.66
N PRO A 27 -3.07 -10.09 0.39
CA PRO A 27 -3.26 -9.41 1.67
C PRO A 27 -3.17 -7.89 1.56
N ARG A 28 -3.99 -7.17 2.33
CA ARG A 28 -3.99 -5.69 2.36
C ARG A 28 -2.63 -5.09 2.69
N SER A 29 -1.89 -5.72 3.60
CA SER A 29 -0.53 -5.29 3.97
C SER A 29 0.42 -5.34 2.78
N GLU A 30 0.33 -6.38 1.95
CA GLU A 30 1.14 -6.51 0.75
C GLU A 30 0.73 -5.50 -0.34
N LEU A 31 -0.57 -5.20 -0.47
CA LEU A 31 -1.05 -4.15 -1.37
C LEU A 31 -0.50 -2.76 -0.98
N VAL A 32 -0.51 -2.44 0.31
CA VAL A 32 0.06 -1.20 0.84
C VAL A 32 1.58 -1.17 0.63
N GLU A 33 2.28 -2.26 0.92
CA GLU A 33 3.73 -2.39 0.73
C GLU A 33 4.11 -2.11 -0.74
N LYS A 34 3.42 -2.76 -1.70
CA LYS A 34 3.62 -2.52 -3.14
C LYS A 34 3.35 -1.08 -3.56
N MET A 35 2.30 -0.45 -3.02
CA MET A 35 2.00 0.96 -3.32
C MET A 35 3.10 1.89 -2.82
N LEU A 36 3.57 1.69 -1.58
CA LEU A 36 4.66 2.49 -1.01
C LEU A 36 5.97 2.30 -1.77
N GLU A 37 6.31 1.08 -2.17
CA GLU A 37 7.48 0.82 -3.01
C GLU A 37 7.41 1.55 -4.35
N ASN A 38 6.25 1.53 -5.01
CA ASN A 38 6.06 2.20 -6.30
C ASN A 38 6.17 3.72 -6.16
N LEU A 39 5.55 4.29 -5.11
CA LEU A 39 5.66 5.72 -4.80
C LEU A 39 7.12 6.11 -4.52
N THR A 40 7.82 5.34 -3.68
CA THR A 40 9.23 5.62 -3.34
C THR A 40 10.09 5.64 -4.59
N LYS A 41 9.94 4.64 -5.47
CA LYS A 41 10.65 4.59 -6.76
C LYS A 41 10.34 5.80 -7.65
N GLU A 42 9.11 6.30 -7.65
CA GLU A 42 8.73 7.49 -8.43
C GLU A 42 9.45 8.74 -7.92
N TYR A 43 9.52 8.93 -6.60
CA TYR A 43 10.17 10.10 -6.01
C TYR A 43 11.70 10.03 -6.06
N GLU A 44 12.30 8.85 -5.91
CA GLU A 44 13.74 8.66 -6.10
C GLU A 44 14.16 9.02 -7.53
N LYS A 45 13.37 8.64 -8.54
CA LYS A 45 13.61 9.00 -9.95
C LYS A 45 13.46 10.48 -10.25
N LYS A 46 12.68 11.23 -9.47
CA LYS A 46 12.50 12.68 -9.63
C LYS A 46 13.57 13.49 -8.88
N THR A 47 14.26 12.87 -7.93
CA THR A 47 15.26 13.53 -7.07
C THR A 47 16.69 13.37 -7.64
N ASN A 48 16.90 12.41 -8.55
CA ASN A 48 18.10 12.28 -9.39
C ASN A 48 17.88 12.90 -10.78
#